data_AF-A0A955PXE6-F1
#
_entry.id   AF-A0A955PXE6-F1
#
_cell.length_a   1.000
_cell.length_b   1.000
_cell.length_c   1.000
_cell.angle_alpha   90.00
_cell.angle_beta   90.00
_cell.angle_gamma   90.00
#
_symmetry.space_group_name_H-M   'P 1'
#
loop_
_entity.id
_entity.type
_entity.pdbx_description
1 polymer ?
#
loop_
_entity_poly.entity_id
_entity_poly.type
_entity_poly.pdbx_seq_one_letter_code
_entity_poly.pdbx_strand_id
1 'polypeptide(L)'
;MRALAYVLIGVLGGMGVMSLSQKGGPSPPTMLAPVSYAMTSSEQASDLADEKPWTGEDLLEMAQVYDQQADELQSEAVRLEQRAISLAKKPHMDPKGFTRSGWMLIASTRWKSAKELRELAAMHRSEGQRLLALEKNGEVPTEDLDKEGNASQKHGT
;
A
#
# COMPACT_ATOMS: atom_id res chain seq x y z
N MET A 1 1.40 -36.54 -11.92
CA MET A 1 2.35 -35.45 -12.18
C MET A 1 1.63 -34.36 -12.97
N ARG A 2 1.41 -33.18 -12.36
CA ARG A 2 0.75 -32.04 -13.01
C ARG A 2 1.76 -30.88 -13.06
N ALA A 3 2.11 -30.47 -14.27
CA ALA A 3 3.02 -29.37 -14.55
C ALA A 3 2.24 -28.05 -14.53
N LEU A 4 2.65 -27.10 -13.69
CA LEU A 4 2.13 -25.74 -13.68
C LEU A 4 3.07 -24.86 -14.51
N ALA A 5 2.54 -24.32 -15.60
CA ALA A 5 3.23 -23.41 -16.50
C ALA A 5 3.22 -21.99 -15.90
N TYR A 6 4.40 -21.42 -15.72
CA TYR A 6 4.59 -20.03 -15.32
C TYR A 6 4.37 -19.12 -16.53
N VAL A 7 3.39 -18.21 -16.44
CA VAL A 7 3.25 -17.09 -17.38
C VAL A 7 3.96 -15.88 -16.77
N LEU A 8 4.99 -15.44 -17.49
CA LEU A 8 5.97 -14.43 -17.10
C LEU A 8 5.46 -13.08 -17.63
N ILE A 9 4.84 -12.25 -16.78
CA ILE A 9 4.43 -10.89 -17.14
C ILE A 9 5.62 -9.96 -16.89
N GLY A 10 6.29 -9.57 -17.97
CA GLY A 10 7.37 -8.61 -17.95
C GLY A 10 6.87 -7.18 -17.77
N VAL A 11 7.38 -6.48 -16.74
CA VAL A 11 7.23 -5.03 -16.59
C VAL A 11 8.33 -4.35 -17.40
N LEU A 12 7.95 -3.81 -18.55
CA LEU A 12 8.82 -3.01 -19.42
C LEU A 12 8.95 -1.60 -18.82
N GLY A 13 10.13 -1.29 -18.28
CA GLY A 13 10.53 0.08 -17.99
C GLY A 13 10.84 0.85 -19.28
N GLY A 14 10.29 2.05 -19.41
CA GLY A 14 10.50 2.97 -20.53
C GLY A 14 10.89 4.36 -20.03
N MET A 15 12.05 4.83 -20.48
CA MET A 15 12.81 5.99 -20.02
C MET A 15 12.10 7.33 -20.24
N GLY A 16 12.38 8.26 -19.32
CA GLY A 16 12.10 9.68 -19.48
C GLY A 16 12.97 10.33 -20.56
N VAL A 17 12.39 11.31 -21.24
CA VAL A 17 13.10 12.28 -22.06
C VAL A 17 13.13 13.62 -21.31
N MET A 18 14.32 14.05 -20.90
CA MET A 18 14.56 15.43 -20.52
C MET A 18 14.62 16.28 -21.79
N SER A 19 13.87 17.37 -21.82
CA SER A 19 14.07 18.44 -22.79
C SER A 19 14.63 19.67 -22.08
N LEU A 20 15.74 20.17 -22.61
CA LEU A 20 16.63 21.18 -22.05
C LEU A 20 16.53 22.47 -22.88
N SER A 21 16.54 23.61 -22.18
CA SER A 21 16.88 24.98 -22.64
C SER A 21 15.87 25.83 -23.44
N GLN A 22 15.41 26.93 -22.82
CA GLN A 22 15.73 28.34 -23.16
C GLN A 22 14.93 29.28 -22.21
N LYS A 23 15.56 30.06 -21.32
CA LYS A 23 16.18 31.39 -21.51
C LYS A 23 15.16 32.55 -21.64
N GLY A 24 14.95 33.31 -20.57
CA GLY A 24 14.57 34.74 -20.66
C GLY A 24 13.61 35.31 -19.60
N GLY A 25 14.16 36.13 -18.68
CA GLY A 25 13.47 37.31 -18.11
C GLY A 25 12.79 37.18 -16.73
N PRO A 26 13.00 38.16 -15.80
CA PRO A 26 12.28 38.22 -14.53
C PRO A 26 11.00 39.07 -14.66
N SER A 27 9.85 38.50 -14.26
CA SER A 27 8.59 39.23 -14.08
C SER A 27 8.14 39.14 -12.61
N PRO A 28 7.60 40.24 -12.03
CA PRO A 28 7.34 40.40 -10.59
C PRO A 28 6.19 39.51 -10.07
N PRO A 29 6.08 39.33 -8.74
CA PRO A 29 5.01 38.53 -8.14
C PRO A 29 3.66 39.24 -8.24
N THR A 30 2.83 38.80 -9.18
CA THR A 30 1.42 39.19 -9.25
C THR A 30 0.61 38.40 -8.23
N MET A 31 -0.22 39.15 -7.52
CA MET A 31 -0.92 38.83 -6.29
C MET A 31 -1.87 37.63 -6.37
N LEU A 32 -1.93 36.92 -5.24
CA LEU A 32 -3.07 36.23 -4.64
C LEU A 32 -4.34 36.20 -5.51
N ALA A 33 -4.50 35.14 -6.30
CA ALA A 33 -5.82 34.71 -6.71
C ALA A 33 -6.46 33.97 -5.52
N PRO A 34 -7.63 34.40 -5.00
CA PRO A 34 -8.42 33.54 -4.15
C PRO A 34 -8.82 32.33 -5.00
N VAL A 35 -8.32 31.15 -4.64
CA VAL A 35 -8.89 29.89 -5.12
C VAL A 35 -10.32 29.87 -4.60
N SER A 36 -11.26 30.24 -5.47
CA SER A 36 -12.68 30.03 -5.28
C SER A 36 -12.90 28.54 -5.01
N TYR A 37 -13.06 28.16 -3.74
CA TYR A 37 -13.70 26.90 -3.36
C TYR A 37 -15.18 27.01 -3.69
N ALA A 38 -15.49 26.95 -4.99
CA ALA A 38 -16.84 26.68 -5.43
C ALA A 38 -17.14 25.21 -5.12
N MET A 39 -18.07 25.02 -4.20
CA MET A 39 -18.83 23.80 -3.95
C MET A 39 -19.05 22.99 -5.25
N THR A 40 -18.30 21.91 -5.40
CA THR A 40 -18.74 20.71 -6.11
C THR A 40 -19.11 19.76 -5.00
N SER A 41 -20.38 19.81 -4.61
CA SER A 41 -21.34 18.76 -4.91
C SER A 41 -21.03 17.50 -4.10
N SER A 42 -21.84 17.37 -3.06
CA SER A 42 -22.16 16.20 -2.27
C SER A 42 -22.74 15.05 -3.11
N GLU A 43 -22.05 14.64 -4.18
CA GLU A 43 -22.43 13.54 -5.10
C GLU A 43 -21.34 12.45 -5.17
N GLN A 44 -20.52 12.34 -4.13
CA GLN A 44 -19.58 11.23 -3.93
C GLN A 44 -19.81 10.48 -2.60
N ALA A 45 -20.98 10.66 -2.00
CA ALA A 45 -21.36 10.03 -0.74
C ALA A 45 -22.23 8.76 -0.91
N SER A 46 -22.52 8.33 -2.15
CA SER A 46 -23.51 7.28 -2.43
C SER A 46 -22.95 6.01 -3.10
N ASP A 47 -21.65 5.94 -3.42
CA ASP A 47 -21.00 4.72 -3.94
C ASP A 47 -20.08 4.02 -2.92
N LEU A 48 -20.02 4.50 -1.68
CA LEU A 48 -19.23 3.88 -0.59
C LEU A 48 -20.07 3.04 0.39
N ALA A 49 -21.37 2.86 0.10
CA ALA A 49 -22.33 2.28 1.05
C ALA A 49 -22.51 0.75 0.92
N ASP A 50 -21.51 0.02 0.42
CA ASP A 50 -21.55 -1.45 0.32
C ASP A 50 -20.15 -2.12 0.43
N GLU A 51 -19.15 -1.46 1.04
CA GLU A 51 -17.94 -2.18 1.45
C GLU A 51 -18.27 -3.05 2.67
N LYS A 52 -18.40 -4.36 2.42
CA LYS A 52 -18.52 -5.39 3.46
C LYS A 52 -17.50 -5.10 4.59
N PRO A 53 -17.92 -5.02 5.86
CA PRO A 53 -17.00 -4.80 6.97
C PRO A 53 -15.95 -5.91 6.99
N TRP A 54 -14.70 -5.51 7.17
CA TRP A 54 -13.56 -6.43 7.25
C TRP A 54 -13.75 -7.43 8.38
N THR A 55 -13.68 -8.71 8.07
CA THR A 55 -13.77 -9.78 9.08
C THR A 55 -12.41 -10.05 9.73
N GLY A 56 -12.41 -10.75 10.86
CA GLY A 56 -11.18 -11.16 11.54
C GLY A 56 -10.28 -12.00 10.63
N GLU A 57 -10.86 -12.92 9.86
CA GLU A 57 -10.16 -13.73 8.86
C GLU A 57 -9.55 -12.88 7.74
N ASP A 58 -10.29 -11.91 7.20
CA ASP A 58 -9.80 -11.04 6.11
C ASP A 58 -8.53 -10.28 6.54
N LEU A 59 -8.49 -9.80 7.79
CA LEU A 59 -7.32 -9.12 8.34
C LEU A 59 -6.13 -10.07 8.55
N LEU A 60 -6.38 -11.32 8.98
CA LEU A 60 -5.31 -12.32 9.10
C LEU A 60 -4.73 -12.71 7.74
N GLU A 61 -5.57 -12.84 6.71
CA GLU A 61 -5.11 -13.09 5.34
C GLU A 61 -4.26 -11.92 4.83
N MET A 62 -4.71 -10.68 5.02
CA MET A 62 -3.92 -9.51 4.64
C MET A 62 -2.58 -9.42 5.37
N ALA A 63 -2.54 -9.79 6.65
CA ALA A 63 -1.28 -9.84 7.36
C ALA A 63 -0.30 -10.86 6.75
N GLN A 64 -0.81 -12.01 6.31
CA GLN A 64 -0.01 -13.01 5.62
C GLN A 64 0.52 -12.48 4.28
N VAL A 65 -0.28 -11.72 3.53
CA VAL A 65 0.16 -11.07 2.28
C VAL A 65 1.30 -10.09 2.56
N TYR A 66 1.17 -9.24 3.58
CA TYR A 66 2.24 -8.30 3.94
C TYR A 66 3.52 -9.00 4.42
N ASP A 67 3.39 -10.10 5.17
CA ASP A 67 4.56 -10.90 5.57
C ASP A 67 5.27 -11.50 4.36
N GLN A 68 4.54 -12.03 3.37
CA GLN A 68 5.12 -12.55 2.12
C GLN A 68 5.85 -11.44 1.34
N GLN A 69 5.23 -10.28 1.16
CA GLN A 69 5.84 -9.14 0.48
C GLN A 69 7.09 -8.63 1.22
N ALA A 70 7.06 -8.64 2.55
CA ALA A 70 8.23 -8.30 3.34
C ALA A 70 9.39 -9.26 3.08
N ASP A 71 9.13 -10.57 3.01
CA ASP A 71 10.15 -11.58 2.74
C ASP A 71 10.75 -11.43 1.33
N GLU A 72 9.92 -11.11 0.33
CA GLU A 72 10.39 -10.79 -1.02
C GLU A 72 11.37 -9.62 -1.02
N LEU A 73 11.00 -8.51 -0.38
CA LEU A 73 11.87 -7.32 -0.28
C LEU A 73 13.17 -7.62 0.46
N GLN A 74 13.14 -8.47 1.49
CA GLN A 74 14.35 -8.88 2.21
C GLN A 74 15.26 -9.73 1.34
N SER A 75 14.70 -10.67 0.59
CA SER A 75 15.48 -11.47 -0.35
C SER A 75 16.17 -10.59 -1.41
N GLU A 76 15.47 -9.55 -1.90
CA GLU A 76 16.04 -8.58 -2.84
C GLU A 76 17.15 -7.76 -2.18
N ALA A 77 16.94 -7.29 -0.95
CA ALA A 77 17.94 -6.54 -0.19
C ALA A 77 19.23 -7.34 -0.01
N VAL A 78 19.13 -8.59 0.46
CA VAL A 78 20.27 -9.49 0.64
C VAL A 78 20.99 -9.73 -0.69
N ARG A 79 20.26 -9.92 -1.80
CA ARG A 79 20.87 -10.12 -3.12
C ARG A 79 21.67 -8.89 -3.56
N LEU A 80 21.17 -7.69 -3.32
CA LEU A 80 21.85 -6.43 -3.64
C LEU A 80 23.11 -6.24 -2.79
N GLU A 81 23.04 -6.53 -1.48
CA GLU A 81 24.18 -6.49 -0.58
C GLU A 81 25.27 -7.47 -1.00
N GLN A 82 24.91 -8.72 -1.33
CA GLN A 82 25.86 -9.71 -1.83
C GLN A 82 26.55 -9.23 -3.10
N ARG A 83 25.80 -8.58 -4.01
CA ARG A 83 26.36 -7.99 -5.22
C ARG A 83 27.35 -6.87 -4.88
N ALA A 84 27.01 -6.00 -3.94
CA ALA A 84 27.86 -4.91 -3.46
C ALA A 84 29.16 -5.42 -2.82
N ILE A 85 29.06 -6.46 -2.00
CA ILE A 85 30.21 -7.14 -1.38
C ILE A 85 31.10 -7.78 -2.46
N SER A 86 30.50 -8.37 -3.50
CA SER A 86 31.27 -8.99 -4.60
C SER A 86 32.15 -7.97 -5.35
N LEU A 87 31.69 -6.72 -5.49
CA LEU A 87 32.47 -5.64 -6.08
C LEU A 87 33.60 -5.16 -5.18
N ALA A 88 33.44 -5.23 -3.85
CA ALA A 88 34.51 -4.88 -2.93
C ALA A 88 35.76 -5.78 -3.12
N LYS A 89 35.58 -7.02 -3.59
CA LYS A 89 36.67 -7.95 -3.93
C LYS A 89 37.34 -7.62 -5.28
N LYS A 90 36.77 -6.72 -6.10
CA LYS A 90 37.27 -6.35 -7.42
C LYS A 90 37.37 -4.82 -7.56
N PRO A 91 38.35 -4.16 -6.90
CA PRO A 91 38.45 -2.70 -6.87
C PRO A 91 38.57 -2.05 -8.26
N HIS A 92 39.14 -2.74 -9.24
CA HIS A 92 39.26 -2.25 -10.61
C HIS A 92 37.91 -2.12 -11.33
N MET A 93 36.88 -2.88 -10.92
CA MET A 93 35.53 -2.80 -11.50
C MET A 93 34.71 -1.65 -10.89
N ASP A 94 35.07 -1.19 -9.71
CA ASP A 94 34.45 -0.03 -9.05
C ASP A 94 35.48 0.77 -8.23
N PRO A 95 36.41 1.51 -8.88
CA PRO A 95 37.55 2.16 -8.22
C PRO A 95 37.16 3.23 -7.20
N LYS A 96 35.92 3.73 -7.28
CA LYS A 96 35.39 4.77 -6.40
C LYS A 96 34.23 4.29 -5.52
N GLY A 97 33.82 3.02 -5.66
CA GLY A 97 32.74 2.46 -4.87
C GLY A 97 31.35 3.03 -5.18
N PHE A 98 31.15 3.69 -6.33
CA PHE A 98 29.86 4.32 -6.66
C PHE A 98 28.78 3.26 -6.83
N THR A 99 29.08 2.19 -7.58
CA THR A 99 28.10 1.12 -7.83
C THR A 99 27.83 0.30 -6.56
N ARG A 100 28.87 0.02 -5.78
CA ARG A 100 28.73 -0.62 -4.46
C ARG A 100 27.83 0.20 -3.54
N SER A 101 28.09 1.50 -3.43
CA SER A 101 27.31 2.39 -2.55
C SER A 101 25.86 2.52 -3.03
N GLY A 102 25.63 2.58 -4.35
CA GLY A 102 24.29 2.59 -4.93
C GLY A 102 23.49 1.33 -4.59
N TRP A 103 24.08 0.14 -4.72
CA TRP A 103 23.38 -1.11 -4.35
C TRP A 103 23.12 -1.22 -2.86
N MET A 104 24.07 -0.80 -2.01
CA MET A 104 23.85 -0.75 -0.56
C MET A 104 22.71 0.21 -0.18
N LEU A 105 22.62 1.36 -0.84
CA LEU A 105 21.53 2.31 -0.62
C LEU A 105 20.17 1.68 -0.99
N ILE A 106 20.06 1.06 -2.17
CA ILE A 106 18.83 0.38 -2.59
C ILE A 106 18.48 -0.73 -1.60
N ALA A 107 19.44 -1.56 -1.19
CA ALA A 107 19.22 -2.60 -0.21
C ALA A 107 18.68 -2.04 1.12
N SER A 108 19.24 -0.93 1.60
CA SER A 108 18.76 -0.28 2.83
C SER A 108 17.30 0.19 2.71
N THR A 109 16.90 0.71 1.55
CA THR A 109 15.51 1.07 1.27
C THR A 109 14.60 -0.15 1.29
N ARG A 110 15.02 -1.28 0.69
CA ARG A 110 14.27 -2.54 0.71
C ARG A 110 14.08 -3.08 2.13
N TRP A 111 15.13 -3.04 2.95
CA TRP A 111 15.04 -3.40 4.37
C TRP A 111 14.04 -2.52 5.13
N LYS A 112 14.06 -1.21 4.88
CA LYS A 112 13.12 -0.27 5.50
C LYS A 112 11.68 -0.61 5.13
N SER A 113 11.40 -0.80 3.84
CA SER A 113 10.06 -1.15 3.37
C SER A 113 9.60 -2.51 3.90
N ALA A 114 10.49 -3.51 3.97
CA ALA A 114 10.15 -4.80 4.58
C ALA A 114 9.78 -4.68 6.06
N LYS A 115 10.47 -3.78 6.79
CA LYS A 115 10.14 -3.49 8.20
C LYS A 115 8.76 -2.85 8.33
N GLU A 116 8.46 -1.87 7.49
CA GLU A 116 7.15 -1.20 7.46
C GLU A 116 6.01 -2.19 7.16
N LEU A 117 6.21 -3.10 6.19
CA LEU A 117 5.23 -4.16 5.89
C LEU A 117 5.02 -5.13 7.06
N ARG A 118 6.08 -5.48 7.80
CA ARG A 118 5.94 -6.34 8.99
C ARG A 118 5.22 -5.64 10.14
N GLU A 119 5.41 -4.34 10.28
CA GLU A 119 4.66 -3.52 11.24
C GLU A 119 3.18 -3.49 10.87
N LEU A 120 2.85 -3.32 9.58
CA LEU A 120 1.47 -3.43 9.08
C LEU A 120 0.91 -4.84 9.29
N ALA A 121 1.66 -5.89 8.99
CA ALA A 121 1.24 -7.27 9.21
C ALA A 121 0.95 -7.53 10.70
N ALA A 122 1.78 -6.99 11.61
CA ALA A 122 1.56 -7.11 13.05
C ALA A 122 0.27 -6.41 13.50
N MET A 123 -0.01 -5.22 12.97
CA MET A 123 -1.26 -4.50 13.21
C MET A 123 -2.48 -5.34 12.78
N HIS A 124 -2.47 -5.84 11.54
CA HIS A 124 -3.57 -6.65 11.01
C HIS A 124 -3.72 -7.98 11.76
N ARG A 125 -2.63 -8.63 12.17
CA ARG A 125 -2.67 -9.83 13.04
C ARG A 125 -3.34 -9.53 14.38
N SER A 126 -2.96 -8.42 15.02
CA SER A 126 -3.53 -8.06 16.32
C SER A 126 -5.03 -7.74 16.23
N GLU A 127 -5.43 -7.01 15.19
CA GLU A 127 -6.83 -6.64 15.00
C GLU A 127 -7.69 -7.83 14.57
N GLY A 128 -7.19 -8.67 13.65
CA GLY A 128 -7.85 -9.90 13.24
C GLY A 128 -8.08 -10.83 14.44
N GLN A 129 -7.07 -11.04 15.28
CA GLN A 129 -7.22 -11.83 16.51
C GLN A 129 -8.23 -11.22 17.49
N ARG A 130 -8.29 -9.89 17.58
CA ARG A 130 -9.26 -9.18 18.42
C ARG A 130 -10.70 -9.42 17.95
N LEU A 131 -10.95 -9.31 16.64
CA LEU A 131 -12.28 -9.54 16.06
C LEU A 131 -12.73 -10.99 16.21
N LEU A 132 -11.84 -11.95 15.93
CA LEU A 132 -12.15 -13.39 16.12
C LEU A 132 -12.47 -13.74 17.58
N ALA A 133 -11.80 -13.07 18.53
CA ALA A 133 -12.09 -13.26 19.94
C ALA A 133 -13.48 -12.71 20.32
N LEU A 134 -13.89 -11.58 19.75
CA LEU A 134 -15.22 -11.00 19.97
C LEU A 134 -16.33 -11.88 19.38
N GLU A 135 -16.14 -12.36 18.15
CA GLU A 135 -17.07 -13.29 17.50
C GLU A 135 -17.24 -14.58 18.29
N LYS A 136 -16.14 -15.16 18.80
CA LYS A 136 -16.16 -16.37 19.60
C LYS A 136 -16.87 -16.20 20.95
N ASN A 137 -16.81 -15.01 21.53
CA ASN A 137 -17.44 -14.70 22.82
C ASN A 137 -18.93 -14.36 22.70
N GLY A 138 -19.50 -14.38 21.48
CA GLY A 138 -20.92 -14.12 21.24
C GLY A 138 -21.32 -12.65 21.39
N GLU A 139 -20.35 -11.75 21.49
CA GLU A 139 -20.56 -10.31 21.55
C GLU A 139 -20.51 -9.79 20.11
N VAL A 140 -21.51 -10.21 19.31
CA VAL A 140 -21.72 -9.63 17.99
C VAL A 140 -22.36 -8.27 18.23
N PRO A 141 -21.74 -7.14 17.85
CA PRO A 141 -22.49 -5.92 17.61
C PRO A 141 -23.28 -6.17 16.33
N THR A 142 -24.36 -6.95 16.42
CA THR A 142 -25.41 -6.85 15.43
C THR A 142 -26.05 -5.50 15.72
N GLU A 143 -25.71 -4.50 14.91
CA GLU A 143 -26.55 -3.32 14.83
C GLU A 143 -27.96 -3.80 14.48
N ASP A 144 -28.84 -3.78 15.50
CA ASP A 144 -30.27 -4.01 15.38
C ASP A 144 -30.87 -2.94 14.47
N LEU A 145 -30.85 -3.13 13.15
CA LEU A 145 -31.50 -2.22 12.20
C LEU A 145 -32.73 -2.82 11.50
N ASP A 146 -33.29 -3.93 11.98
CA ASP A 146 -34.50 -4.53 11.44
C ASP A 146 -35.62 -4.68 12.48
N LYS A 147 -35.95 -3.60 13.22
CA LYS A 147 -37.21 -3.53 13.99
C LYS A 147 -37.84 -2.14 13.97
N GLU A 148 -38.14 -1.60 12.79
CA GLU A 148 -39.31 -0.73 12.67
C GLU A 148 -40.47 -1.51 12.07
N GLY A 149 -41.31 -1.97 12.99
CA GLY A 149 -42.56 -2.65 12.70
C GLY A 149 -43.51 -1.78 11.91
N ASN A 150 -43.95 -2.34 10.79
CA ASN A 150 -45.31 -2.32 10.27
C ASN A 150 -46.37 -2.01 11.36
N ALA A 151 -46.66 -0.73 11.58
CA ALA A 151 -47.84 -0.25 12.31
C ALA A 151 -48.87 0.27 11.30
N SER A 152 -49.64 -0.68 10.81
CA SER A 152 -50.91 -0.51 10.11
C SER A 152 -51.78 0.56 10.77
N GLN A 153 -51.88 1.74 10.16
CA GLN A 153 -52.82 2.78 10.59
C GLN A 153 -54.04 2.80 9.63
N LYS A 154 -54.92 1.81 9.81
CA LYS A 154 -56.31 1.90 9.35
C LYS A 154 -57.10 2.62 10.44
N HIS A 155 -57.44 3.89 10.22
CA HIS A 155 -58.58 4.50 10.89
C HIS A 155 -59.61 4.88 9.84
N GLY A 156 -60.66 4.05 9.76
CA GLY A 156 -61.94 4.42 9.21
C GLY A 156 -62.98 4.26 10.30
N THR A 157 -63.64 5.37 10.64
CA THR A 157 -65.07 5.51 10.95
C THR A 157 -65.38 7.00 10.94
#